data_AF-A0ABD4ZWU9-F1
#
_entry.id   AF-A0ABD4ZWU9-F1
#
_cell.length_a   1.000
_cell.length_b   1.000
_cell.length_c   1.000
_cell.angle_alpha   90.00
_cell.angle_beta   90.00
_cell.angle_gamma   90.00
#
_symmetry.space_group_name_H-M   'P 1'
#
loop_
_entity.id
_entity.type
_entity.pdbx_description
1 polymer ?
#
loop_
_entity_poly.entity_id
_entity_poly.type
_entity_poly.pdbx_seq_one_letter_code
_entity_poly.pdbx_strand_id
1 'polypeptide(L)'
;MTEELKKEQDPVDNERNETSSTVPFTEIKEVASKNIGQMLQDLQAFETAIEKEDIPEIYRIYNGRLHKELKETSNQNHEIDELLARKIYDSFVATFPFMIHADRISPTVHYYKIGEYYHERPTIGIDASVPEIFVIPAIDDEWRKFQRGNRDMLTAIEQQMDNLDAKAIAAQSEIQKLQEEIDRIKRSENELSESKGFFNRGKIDEELEALVQERKKVEAKQKEWSRYSQNEQDVLLEKERLMQQYHALRLKKAIVEKEFRQIDHYFGSLQEMNERLQAFLMSYLGEESIADE
;
A
#
# COMPACT_ATOMS: atom_id res chain seq x y z
N MET A 1 -61.83 7.18 -30.07
CA MET A 1 -61.09 7.35 -31.34
C MET A 1 -59.62 7.53 -30.98
N THR A 2 -58.80 6.74 -31.64
CA THR A 2 -57.36 6.49 -31.50
C THR A 2 -56.48 7.71 -31.75
N GLU A 3 -55.40 7.89 -30.97
CA GLU A 3 -53.96 7.80 -31.38
C GLU A 3 -53.01 8.47 -30.37
N GLU A 4 -51.82 7.86 -30.19
CA GLU A 4 -50.53 8.41 -29.71
C GLU A 4 -50.37 8.79 -28.20
N LEU A 5 -49.27 8.52 -27.46
CA LEU A 5 -47.89 8.04 -27.72
C LEU A 5 -47.17 7.61 -26.39
N LYS A 6 -46.32 6.56 -26.45
CA LYS A 6 -45.07 6.20 -25.68
C LYS A 6 -45.10 6.12 -24.12
N LYS A 7 -44.61 5.05 -23.47
CA LYS A 7 -43.18 4.65 -23.31
C LYS A 7 -43.01 3.32 -22.52
N GLU A 8 -41.91 2.62 -22.79
CA GLU A 8 -41.09 1.74 -21.91
C GLU A 8 -41.60 0.38 -21.38
N GLN A 9 -40.86 -0.66 -21.81
CA GLN A 9 -40.42 -1.89 -21.11
C GLN A 9 -41.46 -2.80 -20.42
N ASP A 10 -41.62 -4.00 -20.99
CA ASP A 10 -41.86 -5.24 -20.25
C ASP A 10 -40.93 -6.33 -20.80
N PRO A 11 -40.17 -7.06 -19.95
CA PRO A 11 -39.42 -8.22 -20.38
C PRO A 11 -40.30 -9.47 -20.44
N VAL A 12 -39.84 -10.37 -21.29
CA VAL A 12 -40.31 -11.73 -21.57
C VAL A 12 -40.36 -12.61 -20.31
N ASP A 13 -41.49 -13.30 -20.12
CA ASP A 13 -41.71 -14.43 -19.20
C ASP A 13 -42.94 -15.18 -19.78
N ASN A 14 -43.05 -16.50 -19.92
CA ASN A 14 -42.28 -17.61 -19.38
C ASN A 14 -42.83 -18.90 -20.07
N GLU A 15 -42.17 -19.44 -21.08
CA GLU A 15 -42.35 -20.86 -21.43
C GLU A 15 -41.19 -21.62 -20.79
N ARG A 16 -41.42 -22.02 -19.53
CA ARG A 16 -40.52 -22.84 -18.71
C ARG A 16 -40.32 -24.20 -19.36
N ASN A 17 -39.21 -24.35 -20.05
CA ASN A 17 -38.51 -25.63 -20.15
C ASN A 17 -37.77 -25.87 -18.82
N GLU A 18 -38.45 -26.47 -17.84
CA GLU A 18 -37.80 -27.11 -16.69
C GLU A 18 -37.94 -28.62 -16.84
N THR A 19 -36.96 -29.24 -17.50
CA THR A 19 -36.65 -30.65 -17.32
C THR A 19 -36.16 -30.87 -15.88
N SER A 20 -37.11 -31.06 -14.97
CA SER A 20 -36.83 -31.57 -13.62
C SER A 20 -36.61 -33.08 -13.70
N SER A 21 -35.36 -33.49 -13.85
CA SER A 21 -34.95 -34.85 -13.48
C SER A 21 -35.08 -34.97 -11.96
N THR A 22 -36.19 -35.52 -11.50
CA THR A 22 -36.47 -35.80 -10.09
C THR A 22 -35.56 -36.95 -9.65
N VAL A 23 -34.47 -36.61 -8.95
CA VAL A 23 -33.58 -37.59 -8.31
C VAL A 23 -34.42 -38.42 -7.32
N PRO A 24 -34.52 -39.74 -7.46
CA PRO A 24 -35.33 -40.57 -6.57
C PRO A 24 -34.82 -40.50 -5.12
N PHE A 25 -35.75 -40.50 -4.15
CA PHE A 25 -35.44 -40.37 -2.72
C PHE A 25 -34.41 -41.40 -2.20
N THR A 26 -34.34 -42.57 -2.84
CA THR A 26 -33.34 -43.61 -2.57
C THR A 26 -31.92 -43.15 -2.90
N GLU A 27 -31.72 -42.45 -4.02
CA GLU A 27 -30.43 -41.88 -4.40
C GLU A 27 -30.04 -40.73 -3.46
N ILE A 28 -31.01 -39.91 -3.03
CA ILE A 28 -30.78 -38.85 -2.04
C ILE A 28 -30.30 -39.45 -0.70
N LYS A 29 -30.93 -40.54 -0.24
CA LYS A 29 -30.53 -41.23 1.00
C LYS A 29 -29.14 -41.85 0.91
N GLU A 30 -28.80 -42.44 -0.24
CA GLU A 30 -27.49 -43.05 -0.46
C GLU A 30 -26.38 -41.99 -0.50
N VAL A 31 -26.60 -40.89 -1.20
CA VAL A 31 -25.67 -39.75 -1.26
C VAL A 31 -25.50 -39.12 0.12
N ALA A 32 -26.58 -38.90 0.87
CA ALA A 32 -26.52 -38.37 2.23
C ALA A 32 -25.74 -39.30 3.17
N SER A 33 -25.98 -40.61 3.10
CA SER A 33 -25.26 -41.60 3.91
C SER A 33 -23.77 -41.67 3.56
N LYS A 34 -23.41 -41.57 2.27
CA LYS A 34 -22.01 -41.53 1.83
C LYS A 34 -21.30 -40.27 2.33
N ASN A 35 -21.97 -39.12 2.25
CA ASN A 35 -21.42 -37.85 2.72
C ASN A 35 -21.18 -37.85 4.24
N ILE A 36 -22.13 -38.37 5.03
CA ILE A 36 -21.98 -38.50 6.49
C ILE A 36 -20.86 -39.52 6.82
N GLY A 37 -20.80 -40.63 6.10
CA GLY A 37 -19.74 -41.63 6.28
C GLY A 37 -18.35 -41.07 6.01
N GLN A 38 -18.19 -40.30 4.92
CA GLN A 38 -16.95 -39.62 4.57
C GLN A 38 -16.54 -38.60 5.66
N MET A 39 -17.50 -37.82 6.14
CA MET A 39 -17.29 -36.84 7.21
C MET A 39 -16.78 -37.48 8.51
N LEU A 40 -17.35 -38.62 8.91
CA LEU A 40 -16.89 -39.37 10.08
C LEU A 40 -15.46 -39.92 9.91
N GLN A 41 -15.12 -40.38 8.70
CA GLN A 41 -13.78 -40.85 8.39
C GLN A 41 -12.75 -39.72 8.43
N ASP A 42 -13.09 -38.55 7.88
CA ASP A 42 -12.20 -37.37 7.91
C ASP A 42 -12.02 -36.85 9.35
N LEU A 43 -13.04 -36.91 10.22
CA LEU A 43 -12.93 -36.57 11.64
C LEU A 43 -12.00 -37.54 12.39
N GLN A 44 -12.16 -38.84 12.18
CA GLN A 44 -11.30 -39.84 12.82
C GLN A 44 -9.84 -39.73 12.36
N ALA A 45 -9.62 -39.44 11.07
CA ALA A 45 -8.29 -39.15 10.54
C ALA A 45 -7.69 -37.89 11.17
N PHE A 46 -8.51 -36.85 11.36
CA PHE A 46 -8.10 -35.60 12.00
C PHE A 46 -7.69 -35.80 13.47
N GLU A 47 -8.49 -36.52 14.24
CA GLU A 47 -8.16 -36.88 15.63
C GLU A 47 -6.84 -37.67 15.71
N THR A 48 -6.69 -38.68 14.84
CA THR A 48 -5.45 -39.47 14.77
C THR A 48 -4.24 -38.61 14.42
N ALA A 49 -4.40 -37.62 13.52
CA ALA A 49 -3.33 -36.71 13.13
C ALA A 49 -2.94 -35.78 14.30
N ILE A 50 -3.91 -35.28 15.07
CA ILE A 50 -3.66 -34.49 16.29
C ILE A 50 -2.94 -35.33 17.35
N GLU A 51 -3.39 -36.56 17.62
CA GLU A 51 -2.77 -37.46 18.60
C GLU A 51 -1.31 -37.79 18.26
N LYS A 52 -1.00 -37.94 16.97
CA LYS A 52 0.35 -38.23 16.48
C LYS A 52 1.19 -36.98 16.21
N GLU A 53 0.62 -35.79 16.38
CA GLU A 53 1.23 -34.51 16.02
C GLU A 53 1.72 -34.46 14.55
N ASP A 54 0.97 -35.08 13.63
CA ASP A 54 1.27 -35.09 12.19
C ASP A 54 0.82 -33.77 11.55
N ILE A 55 1.67 -32.75 11.68
CA ILE A 55 1.39 -31.38 11.26
C ILE A 55 0.95 -31.27 9.78
N PRO A 56 1.64 -31.88 8.80
CA PRO A 56 1.19 -31.87 7.41
C PRO A 56 -0.23 -32.40 7.22
N GLU A 57 -0.55 -33.52 7.86
CA GLU A 57 -1.86 -34.16 7.76
C GLU A 57 -2.95 -33.32 8.46
N ILE A 58 -2.63 -32.70 9.60
CA ILE A 58 -3.51 -31.74 10.28
C ILE A 58 -3.86 -30.59 9.33
N TYR A 59 -2.88 -29.96 8.66
CA TYR A 59 -3.15 -28.88 7.70
C TYR A 59 -3.96 -29.37 6.50
N ARG A 60 -3.65 -30.55 5.95
CA ARG A 60 -4.33 -31.12 4.80
C ARG A 60 -5.81 -31.37 5.07
N ILE A 61 -6.14 -31.87 6.26
CA ILE A 61 -7.53 -32.13 6.67
C ILE A 61 -8.22 -30.83 7.11
N TYR A 62 -7.54 -30.02 7.95
CA TYR A 62 -8.09 -28.78 8.51
C TYR A 62 -8.38 -27.74 7.43
N ASN A 63 -7.52 -27.55 6.42
CA ASN A 63 -7.75 -26.56 5.37
C ASN A 63 -8.55 -27.10 4.17
N GLY A 64 -8.56 -28.42 3.95
CA GLY A 64 -9.22 -29.04 2.81
C GLY A 64 -10.55 -29.73 3.13
N ARG A 65 -10.48 -30.85 3.85
CA ARG A 65 -11.58 -31.84 3.93
C ARG A 65 -12.60 -31.58 5.03
N LEU A 66 -12.22 -30.87 6.08
CA LEU A 66 -13.11 -30.63 7.21
C LEU A 66 -14.19 -29.60 6.83
N HIS A 67 -15.46 -29.95 7.04
CA HIS A 67 -16.57 -29.04 6.78
C HIS A 67 -16.53 -27.82 7.73
N LYS A 68 -16.97 -26.66 7.24
CA LYS A 68 -16.92 -25.38 8.00
C LYS A 68 -17.62 -25.47 9.35
N GLU A 69 -18.80 -26.10 9.40
CA GLU A 69 -19.58 -26.28 10.63
C GLU A 69 -18.83 -27.14 11.66
N LEU A 70 -18.10 -28.16 11.21
CA LEU A 70 -17.27 -29.00 12.07
C LEU A 70 -16.03 -28.25 12.59
N LYS A 71 -15.38 -27.43 11.74
CA LYS A 71 -14.29 -26.55 12.19
C LYS A 71 -14.78 -25.60 13.29
N GLU A 72 -15.93 -24.99 13.08
CA GLU A 72 -16.54 -24.06 14.05
C GLU A 72 -16.91 -24.76 15.36
N THR A 73 -17.38 -26.01 15.34
CA THR A 73 -17.68 -26.77 16.57
C THR A 73 -16.47 -27.37 17.26
N SER A 74 -15.45 -27.80 16.50
CA SER A 74 -14.26 -28.47 17.03
C SER A 74 -13.18 -27.49 17.51
N ASN A 75 -13.24 -26.24 17.07
CA ASN A 75 -12.28 -25.18 17.40
C ASN A 75 -12.94 -23.98 18.10
N GLN A 76 -14.01 -24.23 18.88
CA GLN A 76 -14.81 -23.15 19.49
C GLN A 76 -14.01 -22.22 20.41
N ASN A 77 -12.95 -22.70 21.06
CA ASN A 77 -12.07 -21.87 21.88
C ASN A 77 -10.68 -21.69 21.26
N HIS A 78 -10.55 -21.87 19.94
CA HIS A 78 -9.29 -21.74 19.20
C HIS A 78 -8.19 -22.73 19.61
N GLU A 79 -8.53 -23.88 20.20
CA GLU A 79 -7.53 -24.85 20.68
C GLU A 79 -6.65 -25.42 19.55
N ILE A 80 -7.24 -25.68 18.40
CA ILE A 80 -6.52 -26.18 17.23
C ILE A 80 -5.64 -25.07 16.64
N ASP A 81 -6.17 -23.84 16.58
CA ASP A 81 -5.42 -22.67 16.13
C ASP A 81 -4.20 -22.41 17.04
N GLU A 82 -4.37 -22.52 18.36
CA GLU A 82 -3.29 -22.35 19.34
C GLU A 82 -2.26 -23.48 19.26
N LEU A 83 -2.70 -24.72 19.05
CA LEU A 83 -1.80 -25.85 18.82
C LEU A 83 -0.93 -25.62 17.58
N LEU A 84 -1.55 -25.24 16.46
CA LEU A 84 -0.84 -24.97 15.21
C LEU A 84 0.11 -23.79 15.35
N ALA A 85 -0.35 -22.68 15.94
CA ALA A 85 0.46 -21.50 16.21
C ALA A 85 1.65 -21.82 17.11
N ARG A 86 1.47 -22.68 18.13
CA ARG A 86 2.54 -23.08 19.02
C ARG A 86 3.57 -23.96 18.32
N LYS A 87 3.13 -24.95 17.53
CA LYS A 87 4.01 -25.87 16.82
C LYS A 87 4.85 -25.19 15.76
N ILE A 88 4.25 -24.28 14.99
CA ILE A 88 5.01 -23.50 14.00
C ILE A 88 5.96 -22.53 14.71
N TYR A 89 5.55 -21.88 15.81
CA TYR A 89 6.43 -21.04 16.62
C TYR A 89 7.67 -21.79 17.13
N ASP A 90 7.46 -22.94 17.79
CA ASP A 90 8.56 -23.70 18.40
C ASP A 90 9.55 -24.18 17.32
N SER A 91 9.05 -24.63 16.17
CA SER A 91 9.87 -25.05 15.03
C SER A 91 10.60 -23.87 14.36
N PHE A 92 9.91 -22.73 14.25
CA PHE A 92 10.44 -21.52 13.63
C PHE A 92 11.56 -20.91 14.46
N VAL A 93 11.40 -20.79 15.77
CA VAL A 93 12.44 -20.25 16.68
C VAL A 93 13.61 -21.23 16.81
N ALA A 94 13.37 -22.54 16.74
CA ALA A 94 14.46 -23.52 16.68
C ALA A 94 15.32 -23.36 15.42
N THR A 95 14.69 -23.08 14.27
CA THR A 95 15.39 -22.88 12.99
C THR A 95 16.04 -21.50 12.89
N PHE A 96 15.36 -20.48 13.42
CA PHE A 96 15.79 -19.08 13.39
C PHE A 96 15.83 -18.49 14.80
N PRO A 97 16.85 -18.79 15.62
CA PRO A 97 16.93 -18.36 17.02
C PRO A 97 16.99 -16.83 17.22
N PHE A 98 17.34 -16.10 16.17
CA PHE A 98 17.37 -14.64 16.15
C PHE A 98 16.00 -14.01 15.86
N MET A 99 14.97 -14.80 15.54
CA MET A 99 13.61 -14.32 15.35
C MET A 99 12.90 -14.27 16.69
N ILE A 100 12.33 -13.12 17.01
CA ILE A 100 11.77 -12.86 18.34
C ILE A 100 10.31 -12.51 18.20
N HIS A 101 9.48 -13.22 18.93
CA HIS A 101 8.06 -12.91 19.00
C HIS A 101 7.85 -11.49 19.52
N ALA A 102 7.14 -10.68 18.75
CA ALA A 102 6.82 -9.30 19.07
C ALA A 102 5.38 -9.22 19.59
N ASP A 103 4.41 -9.59 18.75
CA ASP A 103 2.98 -9.36 19.02
C ASP A 103 2.11 -10.53 18.53
N ARG A 104 1.03 -10.82 19.26
CA ARG A 104 -0.05 -11.74 18.84
C ARG A 104 -1.19 -10.90 18.27
N ILE A 105 -1.42 -11.00 16.96
CA ILE A 105 -2.45 -10.20 16.26
C ILE A 105 -3.79 -10.92 16.27
N SER A 106 -3.78 -12.24 16.12
CA SER A 106 -4.95 -13.10 16.23
C SER A 106 -4.54 -14.44 16.87
N PRO A 107 -5.47 -15.38 17.10
CA PRO A 107 -5.12 -16.72 17.55
C PRO A 107 -4.15 -17.45 16.63
N THR A 108 -4.13 -17.12 15.34
CA THR A 108 -3.34 -17.78 14.30
C THR A 108 -2.21 -16.90 13.75
N VAL A 109 -2.31 -15.57 13.87
CA VAL A 109 -1.35 -14.62 13.28
C VAL A 109 -0.45 -14.02 14.34
N HIS A 110 0.84 -14.29 14.22
CA HIS A 110 1.88 -13.86 15.14
C HIS A 110 2.96 -13.08 14.38
N TYR A 111 3.43 -11.99 14.99
CA TYR A 111 4.44 -11.12 14.42
C TYR A 111 5.79 -11.28 15.12
N TYR A 112 6.85 -11.20 14.33
CA TYR A 112 8.23 -11.43 14.74
C TYR A 112 9.12 -10.28 14.29
N LYS A 113 10.14 -10.00 15.10
CA LYS A 113 11.24 -9.08 14.78
C LYS A 113 12.53 -9.87 14.58
N ILE A 114 13.44 -9.28 13.79
CA ILE A 114 14.77 -9.84 13.52
C ILE A 114 15.75 -9.24 14.54
N GLY A 115 16.16 -9.99 15.56
CA GLY A 115 17.10 -9.54 16.59
C GLY A 115 16.48 -8.87 17.83
N GLU A 116 17.35 -8.44 18.76
CA GLU A 116 16.98 -8.00 20.12
C GLU A 116 17.03 -6.47 20.38
N TYR A 117 17.27 -5.62 19.39
CA TYR A 117 17.58 -4.22 19.69
C TYR A 117 16.34 -3.36 20.00
N TYR A 118 16.50 -2.44 20.96
CA TYR A 118 15.50 -1.45 21.36
C TYR A 118 15.13 -0.54 20.17
N HIS A 119 13.87 -0.58 19.73
CA HIS A 119 13.27 0.04 18.52
C HIS A 119 13.16 -0.84 17.25
N GLU A 120 13.44 -2.13 17.33
CA GLU A 120 13.03 -3.06 16.26
C GLU A 120 11.53 -3.32 16.34
N ARG A 121 10.82 -2.94 15.27
CA ARG A 121 9.41 -3.25 15.05
C ARG A 121 9.27 -4.65 14.44
N PRO A 122 8.09 -5.28 14.52
CA PRO A 122 7.85 -6.51 13.80
C PRO A 122 8.03 -6.30 12.30
N THR A 123 8.68 -7.27 11.65
CA THR A 123 8.95 -7.27 10.20
C THR A 123 8.35 -8.48 9.50
N ILE A 124 8.26 -9.62 10.19
CA ILE A 124 7.78 -10.89 9.65
C ILE A 124 6.48 -11.28 10.36
N GLY A 125 5.51 -11.75 9.60
CA GLY A 125 4.29 -12.38 10.11
C GLY A 125 4.27 -13.87 9.79
N ILE A 126 3.69 -14.64 10.69
CA ILE A 126 3.35 -16.05 10.48
C ILE A 126 1.86 -16.19 10.69
N ASP A 127 1.18 -16.77 9.70
CA ASP A 127 -0.18 -17.26 9.85
C ASP A 127 -0.12 -18.78 10.04
N ALA A 128 -0.73 -19.26 11.12
CA ALA A 128 -0.83 -20.67 11.46
C ALA A 128 -2.13 -21.32 10.98
N SER A 129 -3.08 -20.54 10.44
CA SER A 129 -4.30 -21.10 9.84
C SER A 129 -4.02 -21.65 8.45
N VAL A 130 -3.31 -20.85 7.65
CA VAL A 130 -2.69 -21.23 6.39
C VAL A 130 -1.19 -21.08 6.64
N PRO A 131 -0.40 -22.16 6.63
CA PRO A 131 1.01 -22.15 7.04
C PRO A 131 1.83 -21.27 6.08
N GLU A 132 1.85 -19.97 6.37
CA GLU A 132 2.43 -18.94 5.53
C GLU A 132 3.31 -18.03 6.40
N ILE A 133 4.48 -17.71 5.87
CA ILE A 133 5.41 -16.74 6.44
C ILE A 133 5.56 -15.62 5.42
N PHE A 134 5.26 -14.41 5.85
CA PHE A 134 5.26 -13.24 4.99
C PHE A 134 5.99 -12.06 5.64
N VAL A 135 6.53 -11.19 4.80
CA VAL A 135 6.95 -9.86 5.25
C VAL A 135 5.70 -9.02 5.45
N ILE A 136 5.58 -8.35 6.60
CA ILE A 136 4.42 -7.50 6.89
C ILE A 136 4.22 -6.49 5.75
N PRO A 137 3.02 -6.33 5.16
CA PRO A 137 2.84 -5.55 3.94
C PRO A 137 3.35 -4.10 4.03
N ALA A 138 3.13 -3.44 5.16
CA ALA A 138 3.63 -2.08 5.40
C ALA A 138 5.17 -2.00 5.41
N ILE A 139 5.84 -3.09 5.81
CA ILE A 139 7.29 -3.21 5.85
C ILE A 139 7.85 -3.51 4.46
N ASP A 140 7.23 -4.43 3.71
CA ASP A 140 7.61 -4.72 2.33
C ASP A 140 7.54 -3.46 1.46
N ASP A 141 6.46 -2.69 1.60
CA ASP A 141 6.31 -1.38 0.95
C ASP A 141 7.43 -0.40 1.31
N GLU A 142 7.81 -0.33 2.59
CA GLU A 142 8.88 0.56 3.04
C GLU A 142 10.26 0.10 2.56
N TRP A 143 10.54 -1.21 2.54
CA TRP A 143 11.75 -1.78 1.96
C TRP A 143 11.88 -1.48 0.47
N ARG A 144 10.77 -1.54 -0.28
CA ARG A 144 10.71 -1.16 -1.69
C ARG A 144 10.91 0.34 -1.90
N LYS A 145 10.32 1.19 -1.05
CA LYS A 145 10.42 2.65 -1.15
C LYS A 145 11.80 3.19 -0.77
N PHE A 146 12.43 2.61 0.26
CA PHE A 146 13.72 3.04 0.80
C PHE A 146 14.85 2.08 0.46
N GLN A 147 14.83 1.50 -0.74
CA GLN A 147 15.90 0.64 -1.25
C GLN A 147 17.28 1.27 -1.07
N ARG A 148 18.30 0.41 -0.89
CA ARG A 148 19.69 0.84 -0.68
C ARG A 148 20.13 1.81 -1.76
N GLY A 149 20.64 2.97 -1.34
CA GLY A 149 21.13 4.00 -2.25
C GLY A 149 20.06 4.97 -2.77
N ASN A 150 18.76 4.68 -2.64
CA ASN A 150 17.71 5.61 -3.04
C ASN A 150 17.69 6.83 -2.09
N ARG A 151 18.04 8.00 -2.63
CA ARG A 151 18.01 9.29 -1.91
C ARG A 151 17.01 10.26 -2.52
N ASP A 152 16.29 9.85 -3.56
CA ASP A 152 15.51 10.74 -4.41
C ASP A 152 14.45 11.50 -3.61
N MET A 153 13.78 10.82 -2.66
CA MET A 153 12.79 11.45 -1.78
C MET A 153 13.40 12.50 -0.84
N LEU A 154 14.61 12.26 -0.33
CA LEU A 154 15.30 13.23 0.54
C LEU A 154 15.82 14.41 -0.27
N THR A 155 16.42 14.14 -1.43
CA THR A 155 16.95 15.16 -2.33
C THR A 155 15.84 16.02 -2.92
N ALA A 156 14.64 15.47 -3.17
CA ALA A 156 13.48 16.26 -3.60
C ALA A 156 13.06 17.28 -2.52
N ILE A 157 13.08 16.92 -1.24
CA ILE A 157 12.77 17.85 -0.15
C ILE A 157 13.88 18.88 0.03
N GLU A 158 15.16 18.46 -0.06
CA GLU A 158 16.31 19.37 -0.06
C GLU A 158 16.16 20.42 -1.17
N GLN A 159 15.83 20.01 -2.40
CA GLN A 159 15.59 20.92 -3.53
C GLN A 159 14.38 21.85 -3.31
N GLN A 160 13.33 21.38 -2.66
CA GLN A 160 12.18 22.24 -2.31
C GLN A 160 12.57 23.30 -1.29
N MET A 161 13.33 22.93 -0.27
CA MET A 161 13.86 23.86 0.73
C MET A 161 14.82 24.88 0.09
N ASP A 162 15.75 24.42 -0.75
CA ASP A 162 16.70 25.27 -1.47
C ASP A 162 15.99 26.26 -2.40
N ASN A 163 14.92 25.82 -3.08
CA ASN A 163 14.12 26.69 -3.94
C ASN A 163 13.35 27.75 -3.13
N LEU A 164 12.81 27.38 -1.96
CA LEU A 164 12.17 28.36 -1.06
C LEU A 164 13.18 29.40 -0.57
N ASP A 165 14.38 28.97 -0.17
CA ASP A 165 15.45 29.87 0.29
C ASP A 165 15.94 30.77 -0.85
N ALA A 166 16.17 30.21 -2.05
CA ALA A 166 16.54 30.98 -3.23
C ALA A 166 15.48 32.02 -3.59
N LYS A 167 14.19 31.65 -3.53
CA LYS A 167 13.09 32.58 -3.79
C LYS A 167 12.99 33.68 -2.74
N ALA A 168 13.16 33.35 -1.46
CA ALA A 168 13.16 34.34 -0.38
C ALA A 168 14.30 35.37 -0.55
N ILE A 169 15.52 34.89 -0.90
CA ILE A 169 16.68 35.76 -1.15
C ILE A 169 16.47 36.62 -2.39
N ALA A 170 15.97 36.04 -3.49
CA ALA A 170 15.80 36.74 -4.76
C ALA A 170 14.59 37.69 -4.79
N ALA A 171 13.60 37.49 -3.90
CA ALA A 171 12.30 38.14 -3.95
C ALA A 171 12.38 39.66 -4.08
N GLN A 172 13.17 40.33 -3.25
CA GLN A 172 13.27 41.80 -3.32
C GLN A 172 13.86 42.28 -4.64
N SER A 173 14.90 41.62 -5.13
CA SER A 173 15.54 41.99 -6.41
C SER A 173 14.64 41.75 -7.61
N GLU A 174 13.86 40.66 -7.62
CA GLU A 174 12.94 40.35 -8.71
C GLU A 174 11.68 41.22 -8.66
N ILE A 175 11.15 41.54 -7.47
CA ILE A 175 10.07 42.52 -7.32
C ILE A 175 10.47 43.88 -7.89
N GLN A 176 11.72 44.30 -7.66
CA GLN A 176 12.24 45.57 -8.20
C GLN A 176 12.34 45.55 -9.73
N LYS A 177 12.89 44.48 -10.33
CA LYS A 177 12.94 44.33 -11.79
C LYS A 177 11.55 44.33 -12.43
N LEU A 178 10.60 43.59 -11.83
CA LEU A 178 9.22 43.54 -12.30
C LEU A 178 8.53 44.91 -12.18
N GLN A 179 8.84 45.68 -11.14
CA GLN A 179 8.34 47.05 -11.01
C GLN A 179 8.87 47.96 -12.12
N GLU A 180 10.16 47.88 -12.45
CA GLU A 180 10.75 48.63 -13.55
C GLU A 180 10.14 48.27 -14.91
N GLU A 181 9.81 46.99 -15.12
CA GLU A 181 9.13 46.50 -16.33
C GLU A 181 7.69 47.02 -16.42
N ILE A 182 6.94 46.98 -15.32
CA ILE A 182 5.59 47.57 -15.24
C ILE A 182 5.64 49.07 -15.56
N ASP A 183 6.63 49.80 -15.03
CA ASP A 183 6.77 51.23 -15.27
C ASP A 183 7.14 51.53 -16.73
N ARG A 184 7.92 50.66 -17.40
CA ARG A 184 8.20 50.77 -18.84
C ARG A 184 6.94 50.52 -19.67
N ILE A 185 6.17 49.47 -19.37
CA ILE A 185 4.92 49.16 -20.08
C ILE A 185 3.90 50.29 -19.90
N LYS A 186 3.80 50.89 -18.71
CA LYS A 186 2.93 52.06 -18.48
C LYS A 186 3.34 53.28 -19.30
N ARG A 187 4.65 53.50 -19.49
CA ARG A 187 5.15 54.58 -20.36
C ARG A 187 4.78 54.32 -21.82
N SER A 188 4.99 53.09 -22.31
CA SER A 188 4.60 52.75 -23.70
C SER A 188 3.09 52.81 -23.91
N GLU A 189 2.27 52.40 -22.94
CA GLU A 189 0.81 52.59 -22.98
C GLU A 189 0.42 54.07 -23.10
N ASN A 190 1.06 54.94 -22.31
CA ASN A 190 0.80 56.38 -22.35
C ASN A 190 1.24 57.02 -23.67
N GLU A 191 2.44 56.70 -24.16
CA GLU A 191 2.95 57.18 -25.45
C GLU A 191 2.07 56.72 -26.63
N LEU A 192 1.62 55.47 -26.61
CA LEU A 192 0.73 54.92 -27.64
C LEU A 192 -0.65 55.60 -27.60
N SER A 193 -1.17 55.85 -26.40
CA SER A 193 -2.42 56.59 -26.17
C SER A 193 -2.33 58.05 -26.64
N GLU A 194 -1.21 58.73 -26.40
CA GLU A 194 -0.97 60.11 -26.86
C GLU A 194 -0.80 60.19 -28.40
N SER A 195 -0.26 59.13 -29.03
CA SER A 195 -0.11 59.03 -30.49
C SER A 195 -1.43 58.74 -31.25
N LYS A 196 -2.54 58.58 -30.52
CA LYS A 196 -3.83 58.15 -31.04
C LYS A 196 -4.49 59.20 -31.96
N GLY A 197 -4.27 59.04 -33.26
CA GLY A 197 -4.90 59.84 -34.33
C GLY A 197 -6.09 59.14 -35.02
N PHE A 198 -6.93 59.93 -35.70
CA PHE A 198 -8.16 59.47 -36.38
C PHE A 198 -7.93 58.32 -37.39
N PHE A 199 -6.74 58.24 -38.00
CA PHE A 199 -6.42 57.24 -39.03
C PHE A 199 -5.77 55.94 -38.48
N ASN A 200 -5.27 55.93 -37.24
CA ASN A 200 -4.52 54.80 -36.66
C ASN A 200 -5.26 54.12 -35.50
N ARG A 201 -6.49 54.53 -35.21
CA ARG A 201 -7.24 54.16 -34.00
C ARG A 201 -7.38 52.65 -33.79
N GLY A 202 -7.70 51.88 -34.83
CA GLY A 202 -7.90 50.42 -34.71
C GLY A 202 -6.62 49.65 -34.36
N LYS A 203 -5.49 50.00 -34.99
CA LYS A 203 -4.18 49.36 -34.69
C LYS A 203 -3.66 49.76 -33.32
N ILE A 204 -3.82 51.04 -32.95
CA ILE A 204 -3.41 51.54 -31.64
C ILE A 204 -4.24 50.88 -30.53
N ASP A 205 -5.54 50.65 -30.73
CA ASP A 205 -6.39 49.97 -29.74
C ASP A 205 -5.97 48.50 -29.53
N GLU A 206 -5.60 47.77 -30.60
CA GLU A 206 -5.12 46.38 -30.52
C GLU A 206 -3.75 46.27 -29.84
N GLU A 207 -2.81 47.17 -30.18
CA GLU A 207 -1.49 47.25 -29.53
C GLU A 207 -1.59 47.67 -28.06
N LEU A 208 -2.51 48.58 -27.72
CA LEU A 208 -2.78 48.97 -26.34
C LEU A 208 -3.37 47.79 -25.53
N GLU A 209 -4.26 47.00 -26.13
CA GLU A 209 -4.84 45.83 -25.48
C GLU A 209 -3.77 44.75 -25.24
N ALA A 210 -2.85 44.53 -26.19
CA ALA A 210 -1.71 43.64 -26.02
C ALA A 210 -0.80 44.08 -24.85
N LEU A 211 -0.47 45.37 -24.76
CA LEU A 211 0.33 45.93 -23.66
C LEU A 211 -0.37 45.80 -22.30
N VAL A 212 -1.69 46.02 -22.24
CA VAL A 212 -2.47 45.83 -21.00
C VAL A 212 -2.46 44.37 -20.56
N GLN A 213 -2.53 43.42 -21.49
CA GLN A 213 -2.44 41.98 -21.16
C GLN A 213 -1.04 41.61 -20.68
N GLU A 214 0.01 42.17 -21.28
CA GLU A 214 1.38 41.98 -20.83
C GLU A 214 1.59 42.55 -19.43
N ARG A 215 1.12 43.77 -19.16
CA ARG A 215 1.16 44.40 -17.83
C ARG A 215 0.48 43.53 -16.78
N LYS A 216 -0.72 43.02 -17.07
CA LYS A 216 -1.44 42.11 -16.14
C LYS A 216 -0.66 40.84 -15.83
N LYS A 217 0.05 40.27 -16.82
CA LYS A 217 0.93 39.09 -16.60
C LYS A 217 2.11 39.44 -15.69
N VAL A 218 2.74 40.60 -15.90
CA VAL A 218 3.88 41.05 -15.07
C VAL A 218 3.42 41.41 -13.65
N GLU A 219 2.28 42.09 -13.48
CA GLU A 219 1.66 42.38 -12.18
C GLU A 219 1.28 41.09 -11.43
N ALA A 220 0.78 40.06 -12.13
CA ALA A 220 0.50 38.76 -11.52
C ALA A 220 1.78 38.09 -10.99
N LYS A 221 2.87 38.08 -11.78
CA LYS A 221 4.18 37.58 -11.33
C LYS A 221 4.69 38.36 -10.13
N GLN A 222 4.58 39.69 -10.14
CA GLN A 222 5.01 40.53 -9.01
C GLN A 222 4.27 40.15 -7.72
N LYS A 223 2.96 39.87 -7.82
CA LYS A 223 2.15 39.43 -6.68
C LYS A 223 2.57 38.06 -6.14
N GLU A 224 2.94 37.13 -7.02
CA GLU A 224 3.50 35.83 -6.61
C GLU A 224 4.82 35.99 -5.84
N TRP A 225 5.72 36.84 -6.33
CA TRP A 225 7.00 37.12 -5.66
C TRP A 225 6.84 37.88 -4.35
N SER A 226 5.81 38.73 -4.25
CA SER A 226 5.50 39.48 -3.03
C SER A 226 5.21 38.57 -1.84
N ARG A 227 4.67 37.36 -2.05
CA ARG A 227 4.45 36.36 -0.99
C ARG A 227 5.75 36.01 -0.27
N TYR A 228 6.86 35.93 -0.99
CA TYR A 228 8.16 35.53 -0.43
C TYR A 228 8.89 36.66 0.31
N SER A 229 8.49 37.92 0.12
CA SER A 229 9.07 39.08 0.82
C SER A 229 8.16 39.65 1.91
N GLN A 230 6.83 39.50 1.81
CA GLN A 230 5.87 40.13 2.73
C GLN A 230 5.26 39.14 3.73
N ASN A 231 5.13 37.86 3.37
CA ASN A 231 4.57 36.81 4.24
C ASN A 231 5.69 35.87 4.73
N GLU A 232 6.71 36.43 5.37
CA GLU A 232 7.86 35.69 5.87
C GLU A 232 7.44 34.54 6.82
N GLN A 233 6.40 34.76 7.64
CA GLN A 233 5.86 33.75 8.55
C GLN A 233 5.29 32.52 7.83
N ASP A 234 4.57 32.70 6.72
CA ASP A 234 4.00 31.57 5.96
C ASP A 234 5.12 30.73 5.31
N VAL A 235 6.16 31.40 4.81
CA VAL A 235 7.34 30.75 4.20
C VAL A 235 8.13 29.98 5.26
N LEU A 236 8.29 30.56 6.46
CA LEU A 236 8.94 29.88 7.60
C LEU A 236 8.17 28.64 8.04
N LEU A 237 6.84 28.72 8.17
CA LEU A 237 6.00 27.56 8.50
C LEU A 237 6.08 26.46 7.43
N GLU A 238 6.09 26.86 6.15
CA GLU A 238 6.25 25.91 5.03
C GLU A 238 7.62 25.21 5.10
N LYS A 239 8.69 25.96 5.41
CA LYS A 239 10.04 25.42 5.61
C LYS A 239 10.12 24.49 6.81
N GLU A 240 9.54 24.86 7.95
CA GLU A 240 9.48 24.00 9.14
C GLU A 240 8.77 22.68 8.85
N ARG A 241 7.65 22.73 8.13
CA ARG A 241 6.93 21.53 7.69
C ARG A 241 7.81 20.64 6.81
N LEU A 242 8.54 21.22 5.86
CA LEU A 242 9.47 20.48 5.00
C LEU A 242 10.63 19.87 5.82
N MET A 243 11.17 20.61 6.80
CA MET A 243 12.20 20.08 7.70
C MET A 243 11.70 18.90 8.55
N GLN A 244 10.48 19.00 9.09
CA GLN A 244 9.87 17.89 9.83
C GLN A 244 9.67 16.66 8.93
N GLN A 245 9.20 16.86 7.71
CA GLN A 245 9.06 15.79 6.72
C GLN A 245 10.42 15.16 6.37
N TYR A 246 11.45 15.99 6.18
CA TYR A 246 12.82 15.53 5.94
C TYR A 246 13.34 14.65 7.08
N HIS A 247 13.20 15.12 8.33
CA HIS A 247 13.62 14.36 9.50
C HIS A 247 12.87 13.03 9.66
N ALA A 248 11.55 13.04 9.43
CA ALA A 248 10.75 11.83 9.48
C ALA A 248 11.18 10.81 8.41
N LEU A 249 11.42 11.25 7.16
CA LEU A 249 11.89 10.38 6.08
C LEU A 249 13.31 9.87 6.33
N ARG A 250 14.20 10.73 6.85
CA ARG A 250 15.55 10.33 7.22
C ARG A 250 15.54 9.26 8.31
N LEU A 251 14.67 9.40 9.31
CA LEU A 251 14.49 8.38 10.35
C LEU A 251 13.98 7.06 9.76
N LYS A 252 12.94 7.10 8.93
CA LYS A 252 12.42 5.89 8.25
C LYS A 252 13.50 5.18 7.44
N LYS A 253 14.27 5.93 6.65
CA LYS A 253 15.39 5.37 5.89
C LYS A 253 16.43 4.72 6.79
N ALA A 254 16.81 5.36 7.90
CA ALA A 254 17.79 4.80 8.84
C ALA A 254 17.29 3.51 9.51
N ILE A 255 15.98 3.42 9.79
CA ILE A 255 15.34 2.19 10.29
C ILE A 255 15.45 1.09 9.24
N VAL A 256 15.04 1.36 7.99
CA VAL A 256 15.10 0.39 6.90
C VAL A 256 16.52 -0.08 6.61
N GLU A 257 17.51 0.83 6.61
CA GLU A 257 18.93 0.47 6.46
C GLU A 257 19.43 -0.43 7.61
N LYS A 258 18.87 -0.29 8.81
CA LYS A 258 19.19 -1.17 9.93
C LYS A 258 18.53 -2.55 9.77
N GLU A 259 17.26 -2.60 9.37
CA GLU A 259 16.55 -3.85 9.06
C GLU A 259 17.31 -4.65 7.99
N PHE A 260 17.73 -3.97 6.92
CA PHE A 260 18.59 -4.55 5.88
C PHE A 260 19.93 -5.07 6.39
N ARG A 261 20.57 -4.39 7.35
CA ARG A 261 21.81 -4.89 7.97
C ARG A 261 21.59 -6.14 8.80
N GLN A 262 20.46 -6.27 9.50
CA GLN A 262 20.12 -7.49 10.23
C GLN A 262 19.83 -8.64 9.27
N ILE A 263 19.10 -8.36 8.19
CA ILE A 263 18.84 -9.34 7.14
C ILE A 263 20.17 -9.84 6.55
N ASP A 264 21.09 -8.94 6.21
CA ASP A 264 22.42 -9.34 5.74
C ASP A 264 23.19 -10.15 6.79
N HIS A 265 23.08 -9.78 8.07
CA HIS A 265 23.80 -10.45 9.14
C HIS A 265 23.32 -11.89 9.38
N TYR A 266 22.02 -12.11 9.40
CA TYR A 266 21.44 -13.40 9.75
C TYR A 266 21.13 -14.28 8.52
N PHE A 267 20.68 -13.66 7.42
CA PHE A 267 20.27 -14.35 6.21
C PHE A 267 21.23 -14.18 5.03
N GLY A 268 22.11 -13.17 5.04
CA GLY A 268 23.03 -12.87 3.93
C GLY A 268 22.45 -11.84 2.95
N SER A 269 21.21 -12.02 2.51
CA SER A 269 20.50 -11.07 1.66
C SER A 269 18.98 -11.17 1.81
N LEU A 270 18.24 -10.18 1.29
CA LEU A 270 16.77 -10.23 1.29
C LEU A 270 16.24 -11.42 0.46
N GLN A 271 16.92 -11.76 -0.63
CA GLN A 271 16.55 -12.91 -1.46
C GLN A 271 16.78 -14.21 -0.70
N GLU A 272 17.96 -14.40 -0.09
CA GLU A 272 18.26 -15.58 0.73
C GLU A 272 17.32 -15.71 1.92
N MET A 273 16.88 -14.59 2.52
CA MET A 273 15.87 -14.62 3.56
C MET A 273 14.58 -15.26 3.06
N ASN A 274 14.04 -14.78 1.94
CA ASN A 274 12.81 -15.34 1.37
C ASN A 274 12.98 -16.82 1.01
N GLU A 275 14.09 -17.21 0.39
CA GLU A 275 14.38 -18.60 0.04
C GLU A 275 14.46 -19.50 1.28
N ARG A 276 15.15 -19.08 2.35
CA ARG A 276 15.24 -19.86 3.58
C ARG A 276 13.92 -19.95 4.33
N LEU A 277 13.10 -18.89 4.34
CA LEU A 277 11.77 -18.91 4.94
C LEU A 277 10.84 -19.87 4.17
N GLN A 278 10.89 -19.87 2.85
CA GLN A 278 10.12 -20.81 2.01
C GLN A 278 10.61 -22.25 2.17
N ALA A 279 11.92 -22.49 2.20
CA ALA A 279 12.48 -23.81 2.45
C ALA A 279 12.12 -24.36 3.84
N PHE A 280 12.05 -23.50 4.86
CA PHE A 280 11.52 -23.87 6.16
C PHE A 280 10.06 -24.31 6.08
N LEU A 281 9.20 -23.56 5.37
CA LEU A 281 7.80 -23.95 5.22
C LEU A 281 7.63 -25.28 4.48
N MET A 282 8.36 -25.49 3.38
CA MET A 282 8.30 -26.76 2.63
C MET A 282 8.74 -27.94 3.49
N SER A 283 9.84 -27.82 4.24
CA SER A 283 10.30 -28.89 5.13
C SER A 283 9.36 -29.10 6.31
N TYR A 284 8.79 -28.03 6.89
CA TYR A 284 7.80 -28.10 7.95
C TYR A 284 6.50 -28.80 7.53
N LEU A 285 6.08 -28.61 6.28
CA LEU A 285 4.91 -29.27 5.69
C LEU A 285 5.22 -30.64 5.08
N GLY A 286 6.47 -31.11 5.15
CA GLY A 286 6.87 -32.40 4.60
C GLY A 286 6.83 -32.47 3.07
N GLU A 287 6.94 -31.32 2.38
CA GLU A 287 6.93 -31.22 0.92
C GLU A 287 8.35 -31.38 0.30
N GLU A 288 9.31 -31.93 1.03
CA GLU A 288 10.67 -32.18 0.52
C GLU A 288 10.65 -33.26 -0.60
N SER A 289 10.75 -32.80 -1.85
CA SER A 289 11.10 -33.51 -3.10
C SER A 289 10.01 -34.33 -3.84
N ILE A 290 9.25 -33.65 -4.72
CA ILE A 290 8.95 -34.16 -6.07
C ILE A 290 9.71 -33.25 -7.05
N ALA A 291 11.03 -33.29 -6.99
CA ALA A 291 11.90 -32.62 -7.94
C ALA A 291 13.27 -33.31 -7.91
N ASP A 292 13.27 -34.62 -8.18
CA ASP A 292 14.42 -35.40 -8.68
C ASP A 292 13.97 -36.86 -8.90
N GLU A 293 13.24 -37.10 -10.01
CA GLU A 293 13.22 -38.38 -10.74
C GLU A 293 13.28 -38.11 -12.25
#